data_AF-A0A1Y3N524-F1
#
_entry.id   AF-A0A1Y3N524-F1
#
_cell.length_a   1.000
_cell.length_b   1.000
_cell.length_c   1.000
_cell.angle_alpha   90.00
_cell.angle_beta   90.00
_cell.angle_gamma   90.00
#
_symmetry.space_group_name_H-M   'P 1'
#
loop_
_entity.id
_entity.type
_entity.pdbx_description
1 polymer ?
#
loop_
_entity_poly.entity_id
_entity_poly.type
_entity_poly.pdbx_seq_one_letter_code
_entity_poly.pdbx_strand_id
1 'polypeptide(L)'
;KCGKKYGRCESGYCCNKHGYCGITSDHCGSGCQSEFGNCKRKDNNSKSSSKSSSKSSSKSSSKSSSKNTVKGRCGPEFGNTRCDPGYCCSQYGYCGTTKDHCDNGCQSEFGSCNGKDKGKDNSSKNSSKNSSKSNNTKAVKGRCGPEFGNTRCDPGYCCSQYGYCGTTKDHCDNGCQSEFGSC
;
A
#
# COMPACT_ATOMS: atom_id res chain seq x y z
N LYS A 1 -19.39 22.21 -2.64
CA LYS A 1 -20.81 22.09 -3.07
C LYS A 1 -20.87 21.23 -4.32
N CYS A 2 -22.01 20.60 -4.60
CA CYS A 2 -22.24 19.71 -5.73
C CYS A 2 -23.68 19.87 -6.26
N GLY A 3 -23.97 19.29 -7.43
CA GLY A 3 -25.27 19.36 -8.09
C GLY A 3 -25.17 19.96 -9.49
N LYS A 4 -26.29 20.04 -10.23
CA LYS A 4 -26.34 20.51 -11.63
C LYS A 4 -25.57 21.82 -11.89
N LYS A 5 -25.57 22.76 -10.93
CA LYS A 5 -24.88 24.05 -11.03
C LYS A 5 -23.41 24.03 -10.56
N TYR A 6 -23.03 23.05 -9.74
CA TYR A 6 -21.74 23.03 -9.03
C TYR A 6 -20.85 21.83 -9.36
N GLY A 7 -21.35 20.87 -10.16
CA GLY A 7 -20.60 19.71 -10.59
C GLY A 7 -20.55 18.58 -9.56
N ARG A 8 -19.60 17.67 -9.78
CA ARG A 8 -19.41 16.45 -8.99
C ARG A 8 -18.56 16.68 -7.75
N CYS A 9 -18.82 15.90 -6.70
CA CYS A 9 -17.93 15.77 -5.55
C CYS A 9 -16.64 15.03 -5.92
N GLU A 10 -15.60 15.26 -5.12
CA GLU A 10 -14.32 14.59 -5.24
C GLU A 10 -14.44 13.06 -5.06
N SER A 11 -13.49 12.32 -5.63
CA SER A 11 -13.54 10.87 -5.70
C SER A 11 -13.72 10.22 -4.31
N GLY A 12 -14.83 9.52 -4.14
CA GLY A 12 -15.17 8.83 -2.90
C GLY A 12 -16.20 9.55 -2.02
N TYR A 13 -16.57 10.80 -2.35
CA TYR A 13 -17.59 11.57 -1.64
C TYR A 13 -18.99 11.43 -2.28
N CYS A 14 -20.02 11.51 -1.45
CA CYS A 14 -21.43 11.52 -1.82
C CYS A 14 -21.94 12.96 -1.91
N CYS A 15 -22.91 13.21 -2.80
CA CYS A 15 -23.55 14.50 -2.95
C CYS A 15 -24.96 14.43 -2.35
N ASN A 16 -25.23 15.11 -1.25
CA ASN A 16 -26.53 15.02 -0.58
C ASN A 16 -27.62 15.83 -1.31
N LYS A 17 -28.89 15.70 -0.89
CA LYS A 17 -30.02 16.42 -1.51
C LYS A 17 -29.90 17.95 -1.49
N HIS A 18 -29.08 18.49 -0.59
CA HIS A 18 -28.83 19.93 -0.43
C HIS A 18 -27.62 20.42 -1.23
N GLY A 19 -26.93 19.55 -1.98
CA GLY A 19 -25.79 19.93 -2.80
C GLY A 19 -24.47 20.06 -2.01
N TYR A 20 -24.30 19.26 -0.95
CA TYR A 20 -23.07 19.20 -0.17
C TYR A 20 -22.37 17.85 -0.31
N CYS A 21 -21.03 17.91 -0.34
CA CYS A 21 -20.18 16.73 -0.45
C CYS A 21 -19.81 16.20 0.92
N GLY A 22 -19.95 14.90 1.14
CA GLY A 22 -19.58 14.25 2.40
C GLY A 22 -19.59 12.74 2.29
N ILE A 23 -19.22 12.07 3.38
CA ILE A 23 -19.08 10.59 3.43
C ILE A 23 -19.99 9.94 4.48
N THR A 24 -20.77 10.73 5.21
CA THR A 24 -21.69 10.21 6.24
C THR A 24 -23.00 9.74 5.63
N SER A 25 -23.82 9.02 6.40
CA SER A 25 -25.16 8.58 5.98
C SER A 25 -26.06 9.75 5.57
N ASP A 26 -25.94 10.94 6.18
CA ASP A 26 -26.63 12.15 5.72
C ASP A 26 -26.26 12.58 4.30
N HIS A 27 -25.06 12.21 3.84
CA HIS A 27 -24.58 12.54 2.51
C HIS A 27 -24.81 11.42 1.49
N CYS A 28 -24.69 10.17 1.93
CA CYS A 28 -24.76 8.98 1.08
C CYS A 28 -26.11 8.27 1.10
N GLY A 29 -26.99 8.60 2.05
CA GLY A 29 -28.29 7.98 2.26
C GLY A 29 -29.39 8.53 1.35
N SER A 30 -30.63 8.48 1.82
CA SER A 30 -31.81 8.91 1.07
C SER A 30 -31.71 10.35 0.58
N GLY A 31 -31.81 10.54 -0.74
CA GLY A 31 -31.68 11.84 -1.39
C GLY A 31 -30.26 12.16 -1.89
N CYS A 32 -29.33 11.22 -1.83
CA CYS A 32 -28.03 11.38 -2.48
C CYS A 32 -28.18 11.49 -4.01
N GLN A 33 -27.57 12.52 -4.60
CA GLN A 33 -27.58 12.82 -6.03
C GLN A 33 -26.50 12.00 -6.75
N SER A 34 -26.87 10.84 -7.33
CA SER A 34 -25.93 9.88 -7.93
C SER A 34 -25.18 10.38 -9.17
N GLU A 35 -25.73 11.37 -9.86
CA GLU A 35 -25.01 12.04 -10.95
C GLU A 35 -23.86 12.91 -10.43
N PHE A 36 -23.91 13.37 -9.19
CA PHE A 36 -22.94 14.32 -8.61
C PHE A 36 -22.10 13.73 -7.47
N GLY A 37 -22.32 12.47 -7.07
CA GLY A 37 -21.54 11.81 -6.02
C GLY A 37 -21.80 10.30 -5.92
N ASN A 38 -21.07 9.65 -5.02
CA ASN A 38 -20.98 8.19 -4.95
C ASN A 38 -22.03 7.53 -4.03
N CYS A 39 -23.32 7.61 -4.40
CA CYS A 39 -24.48 7.26 -3.56
C CYS A 39 -24.71 5.76 -3.29
N LYS A 40 -23.82 4.87 -3.72
CA LYS A 40 -23.99 3.40 -3.61
C LYS A 40 -23.28 2.79 -2.39
N ARG A 41 -22.79 3.60 -1.44
CA ARG A 41 -22.16 3.09 -0.22
C ARG A 41 -23.26 2.64 0.75
N LYS A 42 -23.41 1.34 0.95
CA LYS A 42 -24.18 0.80 2.09
C LYS A 42 -23.44 1.17 3.38
N ASP A 43 -24.16 1.82 4.28
CA ASP A 43 -23.66 2.41 5.50
C ASP A 43 -22.89 1.42 6.38
N ASN A 44 -21.64 1.75 6.66
CA ASN A 44 -20.91 1.30 7.85
C ASN A 44 -20.10 2.51 8.34
N ASN A 45 -20.71 3.28 9.23
CA ASN A 45 -20.09 4.39 9.97
C ASN A 45 -19.12 3.75 11.01
N SER A 46 -17.82 4.04 11.09
CA SER A 46 -17.22 5.35 11.33
C SER A 46 -15.71 5.44 11.02
N LYS A 47 -15.28 6.71 10.79
CA LYS A 47 -13.91 7.28 10.79
C LYS A 47 -12.98 6.95 9.60
N SER A 48 -13.20 7.74 8.56
CA SER A 48 -12.32 8.20 7.47
C SER A 48 -10.84 7.78 7.51
N SER A 49 -10.44 7.01 6.51
CA SER A 49 -9.46 7.49 5.51
C SER A 49 -9.48 6.57 4.28
N SER A 50 -10.02 7.12 3.19
CA SER A 50 -9.80 6.77 1.78
C SER A 50 -9.03 5.47 1.42
N LYS A 51 -9.74 4.45 0.92
CA LYS A 51 -9.51 3.95 -0.45
C LYS A 51 -10.61 2.98 -0.91
N SER A 52 -10.96 3.11 -2.18
CA SER A 52 -12.01 2.42 -2.90
C SER A 52 -11.94 0.89 -2.81
N SER A 53 -13.08 0.25 -2.60
CA SER A 53 -13.42 -1.03 -3.24
C SER A 53 -14.90 -1.35 -3.04
N SER A 54 -15.64 -1.19 -4.12
CA SER A 54 -16.94 -1.83 -4.36
C SER A 54 -16.81 -3.34 -4.20
N LYS A 55 -17.65 -3.94 -3.37
CA LYS A 55 -17.90 -5.39 -3.37
C LYS A 55 -19.34 -5.58 -3.85
N SER A 56 -19.49 -6.02 -5.10
CA SER A 56 -20.71 -6.68 -5.55
C SER A 56 -20.46 -8.19 -5.49
N SER A 57 -21.36 -8.85 -4.76
CA SER A 57 -21.56 -10.28 -4.74
C SER A 57 -22.36 -10.73 -5.96
N SER A 58 -21.89 -11.77 -6.68
CA SER A 58 -22.72 -12.94 -7.03
C SER A 58 -21.99 -13.94 -7.93
N LYS A 59 -21.90 -15.17 -7.41
CA LYS A 59 -22.28 -16.45 -8.04
C LYS A 59 -21.66 -16.88 -9.38
N SER A 60 -20.82 -17.92 -9.26
CA SER A 60 -20.57 -19.09 -10.12
C SER A 60 -21.20 -19.12 -11.53
N SER A 61 -20.34 -19.23 -12.57
CA SER A 61 -20.43 -20.29 -13.60
C SER A 61 -19.29 -20.19 -14.64
N SER A 62 -18.50 -21.25 -14.71
CA SER A 62 -17.83 -21.88 -15.88
C SER A 62 -17.17 -21.06 -17.01
N LYS A 63 -15.84 -21.28 -17.10
CA LYS A 63 -15.03 -21.67 -18.28
C LYS A 63 -14.57 -20.60 -19.29
N SER A 64 -13.24 -20.55 -19.37
CA SER A 64 -12.36 -20.17 -20.50
C SER A 64 -11.91 -18.71 -20.63
N SER A 65 -10.66 -18.51 -20.20
CA SER A 65 -9.60 -17.89 -20.98
C SER A 65 -9.79 -16.43 -21.43
N SER A 66 -9.53 -15.49 -20.53
CA SER A 66 -8.86 -14.21 -20.85
C SER A 66 -8.38 -13.57 -19.55
N LYS A 67 -7.09 -13.20 -19.51
CA LYS A 67 -6.36 -12.68 -18.35
C LYS A 67 -7.03 -11.43 -17.77
N ASN A 68 -7.97 -11.62 -16.86
CA ASN A 68 -8.57 -10.54 -16.09
C ASN A 68 -7.73 -10.36 -14.83
N THR A 69 -6.69 -9.54 -14.91
CA THR A 69 -5.94 -9.09 -13.73
C THR A 69 -6.88 -8.21 -12.91
N VAL A 70 -7.68 -8.84 -12.04
CA VAL A 70 -8.61 -8.12 -11.16
C VAL A 70 -7.77 -7.29 -10.20
N LYS A 71 -7.77 -5.97 -10.41
CA LYS A 71 -6.97 -5.00 -9.66
C LYS A 71 -7.14 -5.21 -8.15
N GLY A 72 -6.04 -5.42 -7.44
CA GLY A 72 -6.01 -5.65 -5.98
C GLY A 72 -6.20 -7.10 -5.52
N ARG A 73 -6.25 -8.07 -6.43
CA ARG A 73 -6.18 -9.51 -6.10
C ARG A 73 -4.74 -10.03 -6.20
N CYS A 74 -4.47 -11.07 -5.43
CA CYS A 74 -3.17 -11.74 -5.39
C CYS A 74 -3.32 -13.21 -5.04
N GLY A 75 -2.31 -14.01 -5.33
CA GLY A 75 -2.29 -15.43 -4.99
C GLY A 75 -2.64 -16.36 -6.16
N PRO A 76 -2.59 -17.68 -5.91
CA PRO A 76 -2.67 -18.69 -6.96
C PRO A 76 -4.05 -18.73 -7.63
N GLU A 77 -5.11 -18.46 -6.87
CA GLU A 77 -6.48 -18.42 -7.39
C GLU A 77 -6.75 -17.25 -8.36
N PHE A 78 -5.84 -16.26 -8.41
CA PHE A 78 -5.96 -15.07 -9.25
C PHE A 78 -4.84 -15.01 -10.29
N GLY A 79 -4.41 -16.17 -10.78
CA GLY A 79 -3.40 -16.27 -11.84
C GLY A 79 -2.00 -15.93 -11.35
N ASN A 80 -1.66 -16.31 -10.12
CA ASN A 80 -0.36 -16.07 -9.50
C ASN A 80 0.04 -14.58 -9.45
N THR A 81 -0.96 -13.69 -9.35
CA THR A 81 -0.76 -12.25 -9.28
C THR A 81 -0.14 -11.87 -7.94
N ARG A 82 0.82 -10.93 -7.97
CA ARG A 82 1.47 -10.40 -6.77
C ARG A 82 0.92 -9.01 -6.47
N CYS A 83 0.93 -8.64 -5.20
CA CYS A 83 0.63 -7.29 -4.78
C CYS A 83 1.75 -6.31 -5.16
N ASP A 84 1.38 -5.04 -5.27
CA ASP A 84 2.34 -3.95 -5.42
C ASP A 84 3.36 -3.96 -4.26
N PRO A 85 4.59 -3.48 -4.48
CA PRO A 85 5.60 -3.42 -3.43
C PRO A 85 5.08 -2.74 -2.16
N GLY A 86 5.34 -3.37 -1.01
CA GLY A 86 4.87 -2.88 0.31
C GLY A 86 3.43 -3.28 0.67
N TYR A 87 2.71 -3.98 -0.20
CA TYR A 87 1.39 -4.55 0.11
C TYR A 87 1.50 -6.05 0.41
N CYS A 88 0.74 -6.47 1.41
CA CYS A 88 0.62 -7.86 1.84
C CYS A 88 -0.49 -8.56 1.06
N CYS A 89 -0.26 -9.84 0.74
CA CYS A 89 -1.30 -10.67 0.15
C CYS A 89 -1.98 -11.46 1.25
N SER A 90 -3.22 -11.13 1.60
CA SER A 90 -3.98 -11.86 2.62
C SER A 90 -4.25 -13.32 2.22
N GLN A 91 -4.61 -14.17 3.18
CA GLN A 91 -5.07 -15.55 2.91
C GLN A 91 -6.25 -15.64 1.94
N TYR A 92 -7.03 -14.55 1.81
CA TYR A 92 -8.20 -14.48 0.93
C TYR A 92 -7.86 -13.96 -0.49
N GLY A 93 -6.56 -13.76 -0.77
CA GLY A 93 -6.08 -13.33 -2.08
C GLY A 93 -6.38 -11.86 -2.38
N TYR A 94 -6.26 -10.99 -1.37
CA TYR A 94 -6.40 -9.54 -1.51
C TYR A 94 -5.14 -8.81 -1.06
N CYS A 95 -4.78 -7.75 -1.79
CA CYS A 95 -3.68 -6.86 -1.47
C CYS A 95 -4.10 -5.78 -0.48
N GLY A 96 -3.34 -5.63 0.61
CA GLY A 96 -3.56 -4.58 1.61
C GLY A 96 -2.37 -4.41 2.54
N THR A 97 -2.36 -3.35 3.33
CA THR A 97 -1.27 -3.04 4.29
C THR A 97 -1.69 -3.18 5.74
N THR A 98 -2.95 -3.54 6.00
CA THR A 98 -3.44 -3.69 7.38
C THR A 98 -2.97 -5.01 7.98
N LYS A 99 -3.03 -5.08 9.32
CA LYS A 99 -2.73 -6.28 10.11
C LYS A 99 -3.42 -7.54 9.57
N ASP A 100 -4.70 -7.44 9.20
CA ASP A 100 -5.48 -8.56 8.62
C ASP A 100 -4.93 -9.08 7.28
N HIS A 101 -4.22 -8.24 6.55
CA HIS A 101 -3.58 -8.64 5.28
C HIS A 101 -2.17 -9.16 5.49
N CYS A 102 -1.47 -8.63 6.49
CA CYS A 102 -0.04 -8.85 6.69
C CYS A 102 0.30 -9.91 7.73
N ASP A 103 -0.62 -10.25 8.63
CA ASP A 103 -0.34 -11.16 9.75
C ASP A 103 -0.62 -12.64 9.37
N ASN A 104 -1.39 -13.36 10.20
CA ASN A 104 -1.62 -14.78 10.03
C ASN A 104 -2.38 -15.06 8.74
N GLY A 105 -1.84 -15.99 7.96
CA GLY A 105 -2.40 -16.37 6.66
C GLY A 105 -1.92 -15.48 5.50
N CYS A 106 -1.03 -14.52 5.72
CA CYS A 106 -0.45 -13.77 4.61
C CYS A 106 0.38 -14.69 3.68
N GLN A 107 0.13 -14.59 2.37
CA GLN A 107 0.77 -15.35 1.32
C GLN A 107 2.06 -14.65 0.86
N SER A 108 3.18 -14.99 1.49
CA SER A 108 4.48 -14.31 1.28
C SER A 108 5.03 -14.42 -0.15
N GLU A 109 4.65 -15.45 -0.90
CA GLU A 109 4.99 -15.56 -2.32
C GLU A 109 4.27 -14.52 -3.19
N PHE A 110 3.25 -13.84 -2.68
CA PHE A 110 2.44 -12.90 -3.45
C PHE A 110 2.34 -11.51 -2.79
N GLY A 111 3.01 -11.26 -1.66
CA GLY A 111 3.06 -9.95 -1.00
C GLY A 111 4.03 -9.89 0.17
N SER A 112 4.17 -8.71 0.77
CA SER A 112 5.16 -8.43 1.83
C SER A 112 4.62 -8.68 3.24
N CYS A 113 4.51 -9.94 3.66
CA CYS A 113 3.91 -10.33 4.95
C CYS A 113 4.70 -9.96 6.21
N ASN A 114 3.99 -9.57 7.26
CA ASN A 114 4.53 -9.28 8.59
C ASN A 114 4.52 -10.53 9.47
N GLY A 115 5.48 -11.43 9.22
CA GLY A 115 5.81 -12.46 10.20
C GLY A 115 6.10 -13.84 9.63
N LYS A 116 7.32 -14.01 9.13
CA LYS A 116 8.28 -15.05 9.57
C LYS A 116 9.60 -14.88 8.80
N ASP A 117 10.25 -13.75 9.06
CA ASP A 117 11.71 -13.71 9.11
C ASP A 117 12.08 -13.04 10.43
N LYS A 118 11.85 -13.76 11.53
CA LYS A 118 12.76 -13.66 12.67
C LYS A 118 13.88 -14.67 12.44
N GLY A 119 14.79 -14.35 11.52
CA GLY A 119 16.20 -14.55 11.83
C GLY A 119 16.61 -13.44 12.77
N LYS A 120 16.53 -13.67 14.09
CA LYS A 120 17.22 -12.82 15.06
C LYS A 120 18.72 -13.05 14.90
N ASP A 121 19.47 -11.98 14.70
CA ASP A 121 20.72 -11.73 15.44
C ASP A 121 20.57 -10.27 15.90
N ASN A 122 20.11 -10.02 17.12
CA ASN A 122 21.02 -9.74 18.22
C ASN A 122 21.81 -10.94 18.77
N SER A 123 23.13 -10.77 18.67
CA SER A 123 24.24 -11.37 19.41
C SER A 123 24.93 -12.57 18.75
N SER A 124 25.94 -12.26 17.95
CA SER A 124 27.34 -12.67 18.16
C SER A 124 27.53 -14.06 18.77
N LYS A 125 27.85 -15.05 17.92
CA LYS A 125 29.14 -15.78 17.92
C LYS A 125 29.12 -16.92 16.89
N ASN A 126 29.74 -16.60 15.75
CA ASN A 126 30.62 -17.43 14.91
C ASN A 126 30.86 -18.89 15.33
N SER A 127 30.60 -19.83 14.41
CA SER A 127 31.60 -20.70 13.76
C SER A 127 30.87 -21.84 13.03
N SER A 128 31.13 -22.10 11.76
CA SER A 128 32.39 -22.74 11.42
C SER A 128 33.21 -22.00 10.37
N LYS A 129 34.51 -21.87 10.71
CA LYS A 129 35.67 -21.63 9.86
C LYS A 129 35.48 -22.35 8.50
N ASN A 130 35.90 -21.83 7.36
CA ASN A 130 37.19 -21.24 7.08
C ASN A 130 37.11 -20.55 5.71
N SER A 131 37.80 -19.42 5.58
CA SER A 131 38.36 -18.81 4.36
C SER A 131 37.61 -19.09 3.03
N SER A 132 37.11 -18.08 2.33
CA SER A 132 38.01 -17.18 1.63
C SER A 132 37.30 -15.92 1.13
N LYS A 133 37.86 -14.79 1.55
CA LYS A 133 38.28 -13.69 0.67
C LYS A 133 37.20 -13.09 -0.23
N SER A 134 36.85 -11.85 0.10
CA SER A 134 37.14 -10.68 -0.75
C SER A 134 35.98 -9.69 -0.72
N ASN A 135 36.23 -8.56 -0.08
CA ASN A 135 35.79 -7.22 -0.50
C ASN A 135 34.34 -7.08 -1.00
N ASN A 136 33.42 -6.69 -0.12
CA ASN A 136 32.40 -5.72 -0.53
C ASN A 136 31.66 -5.17 0.68
N THR A 137 31.77 -3.87 0.88
CA THR A 137 30.96 -3.05 1.76
C THR A 137 29.50 -3.24 1.36
N LYS A 138 28.82 -4.23 1.95
CA LYS A 138 27.40 -4.53 1.70
C LYS A 138 26.60 -3.28 2.08
N ALA A 139 26.15 -2.56 1.06
CA ALA A 139 25.17 -1.50 1.18
C ALA A 139 24.03 -2.03 2.06
N VAL A 140 23.89 -1.43 3.24
CA VAL A 140 22.85 -1.82 4.19
C VAL A 140 21.52 -1.40 3.57
N LYS A 141 20.71 -2.37 3.16
CA LYS A 141 19.45 -2.16 2.44
C LYS A 141 18.57 -1.15 3.20
N GLY A 142 18.27 -0.02 2.57
CA GLY A 142 17.47 1.07 3.14
C GLY A 142 18.26 2.19 3.84
N ARG A 143 19.60 2.12 3.85
CA ARG A 143 20.47 3.23 4.30
C ARG A 143 21.04 3.99 3.11
N CYS A 144 21.28 5.28 3.32
CA CYS A 144 21.80 6.19 2.31
C CYS A 144 22.70 7.25 2.94
N GLY A 145 23.50 7.91 2.12
CA GLY A 145 24.36 9.01 2.57
C GLY A 145 25.81 8.59 2.82
N PRO A 146 26.66 9.55 3.20
CA PRO A 146 28.10 9.37 3.25
C PRO A 146 28.55 8.38 4.33
N GLU A 147 27.83 8.33 5.45
CA GLU A 147 28.12 7.39 6.54
C GLU A 147 27.84 5.93 6.17
N PHE A 148 27.11 5.69 5.08
CA PHE A 148 26.77 4.36 4.58
C PHE A 148 27.45 4.09 3.24
N GLY A 149 28.67 4.60 3.07
CA GLY A 149 29.49 4.36 1.88
C GLY A 149 28.94 5.06 0.63
N ASN A 150 28.39 6.27 0.80
CA ASN A 150 27.79 7.06 -0.29
C ASN A 150 26.64 6.34 -1.00
N THR A 151 25.95 5.44 -0.31
CA THR A 151 24.83 4.68 -0.88
C THR A 151 23.68 5.63 -1.20
N ARG A 152 23.07 5.47 -2.38
CA ARG A 152 21.87 6.22 -2.79
C ARG A 152 20.61 5.41 -2.56
N CYS A 153 19.51 6.09 -2.31
CA CYS A 153 18.19 5.50 -2.30
C CYS A 153 17.74 5.10 -3.71
N ASP A 154 16.82 4.14 -3.76
CA ASP A 154 16.14 3.77 -5.00
C ASP A 154 15.40 4.98 -5.60
N PRO A 155 15.20 5.02 -6.93
CA PRO A 155 14.53 6.13 -7.59
C PRO A 155 13.17 6.46 -6.96
N GLY A 156 12.94 7.74 -6.66
CA GLY A 156 11.71 8.22 -6.03
C GLY A 156 11.68 8.13 -4.50
N TYR A 157 12.76 7.66 -3.87
CA TYR A 157 12.95 7.70 -2.41
C TYR A 157 13.89 8.82 -2.01
N CYS A 158 13.51 9.54 -0.95
CA CYS A 158 14.29 10.60 -0.33
C CYS A 158 15.28 10.00 0.67
N CYS A 159 16.47 10.59 0.76
CA CYS A 159 17.44 10.22 1.79
C CYS A 159 17.33 11.20 2.96
N SER A 160 16.84 10.76 4.11
CA SER A 160 16.71 11.62 5.28
C SER A 160 18.08 12.05 5.84
N GLN A 161 18.09 13.08 6.69
CA GLN A 161 19.31 13.54 7.41
C GLN A 161 19.97 12.44 8.26
N TYR A 162 19.23 11.41 8.64
CA TYR A 162 19.73 10.28 9.44
C TYR A 162 20.22 9.10 8.58
N GLY A 163 20.26 9.28 7.26
CA GLY A 163 20.75 8.28 6.32
C GLY A 163 19.80 7.10 6.13
N TYR A 164 18.50 7.36 6.10
CA TYR A 164 17.45 6.37 5.79
C TYR A 164 16.66 6.77 4.55
N CYS A 165 16.35 5.79 3.70
CA CYS A 165 15.53 5.96 2.52
C CYS A 165 14.03 5.88 2.84
N GLY A 166 13.24 6.86 2.39
CA GLY A 166 11.79 6.89 2.58
C GLY A 166 11.09 7.90 1.68
N THR A 167 9.76 7.90 1.67
CA THR A 167 8.93 8.78 0.81
C THR A 167 8.03 9.73 1.60
N THR A 168 8.14 9.75 2.94
CA THR A 168 7.32 10.63 3.79
C THR A 168 7.91 12.04 3.85
N LYS A 169 7.09 13.03 4.26
CA LYS A 169 7.55 14.41 4.52
C LYS A 169 8.83 14.44 5.35
N ASP A 170 8.90 13.67 6.44
CA ASP A 170 10.07 13.62 7.32
C ASP A 170 11.36 13.15 6.63
N HIS A 171 11.26 12.40 5.53
CA HIS A 171 12.40 11.96 4.74
C HIS A 171 12.75 12.95 3.61
N CYS A 172 11.76 13.67 3.10
CA CYS A 172 11.86 14.51 1.90
C CYS A 172 11.91 16.02 2.17
N ASP A 173 11.63 16.46 3.41
CA ASP A 173 11.61 17.87 3.79
C ASP A 173 13.01 18.35 4.25
N ASN A 174 13.05 19.19 5.29
CA ASN A 174 14.28 19.77 5.82
C ASN A 174 15.24 18.68 6.29
N GLY A 175 16.46 18.70 5.76
CA GLY A 175 17.50 17.71 6.05
C GLY A 175 17.55 16.55 5.06
N CYS A 176 16.73 16.54 4.02
CA CYS A 176 16.88 15.56 2.94
C CYS A 176 18.23 15.74 2.21
N GLN A 177 19.00 14.66 2.11
CA GLN A 177 20.31 14.62 1.46
C GLN A 177 20.12 14.39 -0.05
N SER A 178 19.99 15.48 -0.81
CA SER A 178 19.66 15.48 -2.24
C SER A 178 20.68 14.77 -3.14
N GLU A 179 21.93 14.67 -2.70
CA GLU A 179 22.91 13.84 -3.42
C GLU A 179 22.58 12.35 -3.31
N PHE A 180 21.86 11.90 -2.29
CA PHE A 180 21.64 10.47 -2.03
C PHE A 180 20.17 10.03 -2.13
N GLY A 181 19.25 10.92 -2.49
CA GLY A 181 17.84 10.61 -2.71
C GLY A 181 17.07 11.75 -3.39
N SER A 182 15.81 11.50 -3.72
CA SER A 182 14.94 12.44 -4.44
C SER A 182 14.26 13.46 -3.52
N CYS A 183 15.00 14.48 -3.11
CA CYS A 183 14.46 15.73 -2.55
C CYS A 183 14.08 16.68 -3.72
#